data_AF-A0A4Q3F798-F1
#
_entry.id   AF-A0A4Q3F798-F1
#
_cell.length_a   1.000
_cell.length_b   1.000
_cell.length_c   1.000
_cell.angle_alpha   90.00
_cell.angle_beta   90.00
_cell.angle_gamma   90.00
#
_symmetry.space_group_name_H-M   'P 1'
#
loop_
_entity.id
_entity.type
_entity.pdbx_description
1 polymer ?
#
loop_
_entity_poly.entity_id
_entity_poly.type
_entity_poly.pdbx_seq_one_letter_code
_entity_poly.pdbx_strand_id
1 'polypeptide(L)'
;SMRVNKESIPRIWGLAVGGVIALFFIYFFVSTMLPELTDFLGERFSEIFDPNQQESTGRFRIEQREVYGTLFLERPIFGWTFEGFEMPNPMVDWWPEKTGQHFHEGFMEVLFYHGIVGLLFKYAFIFYIAFRAFSKKLSEETVILMAFCISGLLFSLSYVPQIVFWGHVGLCLYYLERDDLSNTEEEPLEDDLEQEQQPLPKLLFKGRKALELNAH
;
A
#
# COMPACT_ATOMS: atom_id res chain seq x y z
N SER A 1 47.10 16.71 -20.40
CA SER A 1 46.44 17.96 -19.98
C SER A 1 45.00 17.63 -19.61
N MET A 2 44.71 17.39 -18.32
CA MET A 2 43.35 17.14 -17.85
C MET A 2 42.65 18.50 -17.67
N ARG A 3 41.72 18.83 -18.57
CA ARG A 3 40.79 19.95 -18.38
C ARG A 3 39.75 19.53 -17.36
N VAL A 4 39.91 20.00 -16.12
CA VAL A 4 38.84 19.93 -15.11
C VAL A 4 37.72 20.86 -15.56
N ASN A 5 36.54 20.29 -15.81
CA ASN A 5 35.33 21.03 -16.13
C ASN A 5 34.98 21.95 -14.96
N LYS A 6 35.23 23.24 -15.14
CA LYS A 6 34.99 24.29 -14.14
C LYS A 6 33.59 24.87 -14.35
N GLU A 7 32.58 24.01 -14.42
CA GLU A 7 31.18 24.38 -14.63
C GLU A 7 30.39 24.12 -13.32
N SER A 8 29.67 25.15 -12.87
CA SER A 8 28.38 25.10 -12.14
C SER A 8 28.26 25.08 -10.60
N ILE A 9 29.34 25.08 -9.82
CA ILE A 9 29.22 25.26 -8.35
C ILE A 9 28.42 26.55 -7.96
N PRO A 10 28.63 27.75 -8.55
CA PRO A 10 27.94 28.96 -8.10
C PRO A 10 26.42 28.98 -8.39
N ARG A 11 25.93 28.17 -9.35
CA ARG A 11 24.51 28.16 -9.74
C ARG A 11 23.66 27.32 -8.79
N ILE A 12 24.19 26.18 -8.33
CA ILE A 12 23.52 25.33 -7.33
C ILE A 12 23.45 26.06 -5.99
N TRP A 13 24.54 26.72 -5.57
CA TRP A 13 24.54 27.56 -4.37
C TRP A 13 23.60 28.76 -4.49
N GLY A 14 23.54 29.40 -5.65
CA GLY A 14 22.58 30.48 -5.92
C GLY A 14 21.12 30.00 -5.82
N LEU A 15 20.80 28.82 -6.34
CA LEU A 15 19.48 28.21 -6.22
C LEU A 15 19.15 27.80 -4.78
N ALA A 16 20.11 27.22 -4.06
CA ALA A 16 19.92 26.82 -2.67
C ALA A 16 19.68 28.03 -1.76
N VAL A 17 20.54 29.06 -1.86
CA VAL A 17 20.40 30.31 -1.09
C VAL A 17 19.12 31.04 -1.49
N GLY A 18 18.82 31.14 -2.79
CA GLY A 18 17.58 31.74 -3.28
C GLY A 18 16.34 30.99 -2.79
N GLY A 19 16.39 29.66 -2.75
CA GLY A 19 15.33 28.81 -2.21
C GLY A 19 15.12 29.03 -0.71
N VAL A 20 16.19 29.10 0.09
CA VAL A 20 16.10 29.40 1.53
C VAL A 20 15.50 30.79 1.77
N ILE A 21 15.94 31.80 1.03
CA ILE A 21 15.39 33.16 1.13
C ILE A 21 13.91 33.17 0.74
N ALA A 22 13.53 32.49 -0.35
CA ALA A 22 12.13 32.39 -0.77
C ALA A 22 11.27 31.69 0.29
N LEU A 23 11.72 30.58 0.86
CA LEU A 23 11.04 29.88 1.95
C LEU A 23 10.88 30.77 3.19
N PHE A 24 11.91 31.56 3.53
CA PHE A 24 11.83 32.52 4.63
C PHE A 24 10.75 33.58 4.38
N PHE A 25 10.70 34.16 3.19
CA PHE A 25 9.65 35.14 2.84
C PHE A 25 8.26 34.51 2.83
N ILE A 26 8.11 33.31 2.26
CA ILE A 26 6.85 32.56 2.29
C ILE A 26 6.42 32.34 3.74
N TYR A 27 7.32 31.85 4.60
CA TYR A 27 7.03 31.65 6.00
C TYR A 27 6.62 32.96 6.69
N PHE A 28 7.35 34.05 6.48
CA PHE A 28 7.03 35.37 7.05
C PHE A 28 5.64 35.85 6.63
N PHE A 29 5.29 35.76 5.34
CA PHE A 29 3.98 36.16 4.87
C PHE A 29 2.88 35.25 5.41
N VAL A 30 3.09 33.94 5.44
CA VAL A 30 2.12 32.97 5.97
C VAL A 30 1.91 33.18 7.47
N SER A 31 2.99 33.31 8.27
CA SER A 31 2.87 33.52 9.72
C SER A 31 2.22 34.87 10.08
N THR A 32 2.39 35.88 9.23
CA THR A 32 1.79 37.21 9.45
C THR A 32 0.32 37.26 9.02
N MET A 33 -0.03 36.65 7.88
CA MET A 33 -1.37 36.72 7.30
C MET A 33 -2.30 35.59 7.78
N LEU A 34 -1.74 34.44 8.15
CA LEU A 34 -2.46 33.22 8.57
C LEU A 34 -1.81 32.63 9.84
N PRO A 35 -1.78 33.38 10.97
CA PRO A 35 -1.12 32.93 12.18
C PRO A 35 -1.68 31.60 12.70
N GLU A 36 -3.00 31.39 12.56
CA GLU A 36 -3.68 30.14 12.93
C GLU A 36 -3.11 28.91 12.20
N LEU A 37 -2.69 29.06 10.93
CA LEU A 37 -2.08 27.97 10.18
C LEU A 37 -0.68 27.64 10.71
N THR A 38 0.10 28.65 11.08
CA THR A 38 1.43 28.43 11.65
C THR A 38 1.37 27.85 13.05
N ASP A 39 0.42 28.28 13.86
CA ASP A 39 0.18 27.73 15.20
C ASP A 39 -0.26 26.26 15.09
N PHE A 40 -1.25 25.98 14.22
CA PHE A 40 -1.68 24.62 13.93
C PHE A 40 -0.52 23.72 13.47
N LEU A 41 0.29 24.17 12.50
CA LEU A 41 1.43 23.39 12.03
C LEU A 41 2.47 23.20 13.14
N GLY A 42 2.73 24.25 13.94
CA GLY A 42 3.63 24.21 15.09
C GLY A 42 3.21 23.16 16.12
N GLU A 43 1.92 23.13 16.47
CA GLU A 43 1.34 22.12 17.36
C GLU A 43 1.53 20.71 16.77
N ARG A 44 1.21 20.49 15.50
CA ARG A 44 1.40 19.18 14.84
C ARG A 44 2.86 18.72 14.81
N PHE A 45 3.80 19.62 14.55
CA PHE A 45 5.22 19.29 14.65
C PHE A 45 5.63 19.00 16.08
N SER A 46 5.15 19.76 17.07
CA SER A 46 5.45 19.48 18.48
C SER A 46 4.90 18.12 18.94
N GLU A 47 3.70 17.72 18.50
CA GLU A 47 3.13 16.38 18.75
C GLU A 47 4.02 15.26 18.18
N ILE A 48 4.65 15.50 17.01
CA ILE A 48 5.58 14.53 16.40
C ILE A 48 6.84 14.36 17.25
N PHE A 49 7.37 15.45 17.81
CA PHE A 49 8.61 15.42 18.59
C PHE A 49 8.41 15.03 20.05
N ASP A 50 7.22 15.24 20.61
CA ASP A 50 6.84 14.81 21.96
C ASP A 50 5.52 14.02 21.96
N PRO A 51 5.59 12.72 21.65
CA PRO A 51 4.40 11.86 21.62
C PRO A 51 3.75 11.67 23.00
N ASN A 52 4.41 12.07 24.10
CA ASN A 52 3.87 11.93 25.46
C ASN A 52 2.96 13.09 25.87
N GLN A 53 2.82 14.14 25.04
CA GLN A 53 1.86 15.22 25.29
C GLN A 53 0.45 14.67 25.50
N GLN A 54 -0.25 15.24 26.48
CA GLN A 54 -1.65 14.94 26.76
C GLN A 54 -2.49 15.32 25.52
N GLU A 55 -3.45 14.46 25.15
CA GLU A 55 -4.33 14.62 23.99
C GLU A 55 -3.68 14.47 22.59
N SER A 56 -2.42 14.02 22.50
CA SER A 56 -1.80 13.78 21.19
C SER A 56 -2.46 12.61 20.44
N THR A 57 -2.65 12.78 19.12
CA THR A 57 -3.20 11.71 18.28
C THR A 57 -2.25 10.51 18.17
N GLY A 58 -0.94 10.74 18.37
CA GLY A 58 0.07 9.69 18.40
C GLY A 58 -0.08 8.80 19.63
N ARG A 59 -0.27 9.41 20.80
CA ARG A 59 -0.49 8.69 22.07
C ARG A 59 -1.74 7.83 22.03
N PHE A 60 -2.85 8.36 21.53
CA PHE A 60 -4.09 7.60 21.40
C PHE A 60 -3.91 6.31 20.59
N ARG A 61 -3.08 6.33 19.54
CA ARG A 61 -2.76 5.12 18.74
C ARG A 61 -1.94 4.11 19.54
N ILE A 62 -1.00 4.57 20.37
CA ILE A 62 -0.20 3.68 21.23
C ILE A 62 -1.10 3.01 22.26
N GLU A 63 -1.92 3.79 22.97
CA GLU A 63 -2.88 3.27 23.95
C GLU A 63 -3.89 2.32 23.27
N GLN A 64 -4.36 2.65 22.06
CA GLN A 64 -5.21 1.76 21.27
C GLN A 64 -4.51 0.42 20.96
N ARG A 65 -3.24 0.43 20.56
CA ARG A 65 -2.49 -0.82 20.33
C ARG A 65 -2.36 -1.67 21.59
N GLU A 66 -2.13 -1.05 22.75
CA GLU A 66 -1.96 -1.76 24.01
C GLU A 66 -3.27 -2.43 24.45
N VAL A 67 -4.37 -1.66 24.45
CA VAL A 67 -5.69 -2.13 24.87
C VAL A 67 -6.21 -3.20 23.91
N TYR A 68 -6.27 -2.90 22.62
CA TYR A 68 -6.81 -3.85 21.64
C TYR A 68 -5.85 -4.99 21.30
N GLY A 69 -4.54 -4.78 21.46
CA GLY A 69 -3.55 -5.85 21.36
C GLY A 69 -3.78 -6.90 22.45
N THR A 70 -4.08 -6.49 23.68
CA THR A 70 -4.42 -7.41 24.77
C THR A 70 -5.70 -8.18 24.45
N LEU A 71 -6.75 -7.49 23.96
CA LEU A 71 -8.00 -8.14 23.55
C LEU A 71 -7.80 -9.11 22.37
N PHE A 72 -6.95 -8.77 21.41
CA PHE A 72 -6.61 -9.65 20.30
C PHE A 72 -6.01 -10.97 20.79
N LEU A 73 -5.16 -10.95 21.82
CA LEU A 73 -4.54 -12.16 22.37
C LEU A 73 -5.55 -13.16 22.95
N GLU A 74 -6.75 -12.70 23.32
CA GLU A 74 -7.83 -13.58 23.78
C GLU A 74 -8.45 -14.40 22.62
N ARG A 75 -8.46 -13.85 21.40
CA ARG A 75 -9.04 -14.48 20.20
C ARG A 75 -8.15 -14.31 18.97
N PRO A 76 -6.92 -14.85 18.95
CA PRO A 76 -5.90 -14.45 17.97
C PRO A 76 -6.16 -14.96 16.55
N ILE A 77 -6.93 -16.05 16.38
CA ILE A 77 -7.08 -16.71 15.07
C ILE A 77 -8.13 -15.99 14.22
N PHE A 78 -9.33 -15.82 14.76
CA PHE A 78 -10.50 -15.28 14.05
C PHE A 78 -10.98 -13.94 14.61
N GLY A 79 -10.34 -13.40 15.65
CA GLY A 79 -10.72 -12.13 16.26
C GLY A 79 -12.07 -12.19 16.98
N TRP A 80 -12.59 -11.01 17.25
CA TRP A 80 -13.84 -10.79 17.99
C TRP A 80 -15.07 -10.72 17.10
N THR A 81 -14.91 -10.49 15.79
CA THR A 81 -16.00 -10.46 14.81
C THR A 81 -17.17 -9.57 15.26
N PHE A 82 -18.41 -10.08 15.25
CA PHE A 82 -19.61 -9.36 15.68
C PHE A 82 -19.62 -9.03 17.17
N GLU A 83 -19.04 -9.88 18.03
CA GLU A 83 -18.98 -9.60 19.47
C GLU A 83 -18.15 -8.34 19.75
N GLY A 84 -17.06 -8.14 18.99
CA GLY A 84 -16.25 -6.92 19.09
C GLY A 84 -17.00 -5.67 18.64
N PHE A 85 -17.99 -5.81 17.76
CA PHE A 85 -18.83 -4.72 17.29
C PHE A 85 -19.86 -4.27 18.34
N GLU A 86 -20.35 -5.22 19.13
CA GLU A 86 -21.32 -4.99 20.20
C GLU A 86 -20.67 -4.59 21.54
N MET A 87 -19.36 -4.82 21.68
CA MET A 87 -18.61 -4.49 22.88
C MET A 87 -18.62 -2.98 23.17
N PRO A 88 -18.80 -2.57 24.44
CA PRO A 88 -18.56 -1.19 24.86
C PRO A 88 -17.13 -0.76 24.51
N ASN A 89 -16.94 0.49 24.11
CA ASN A 89 -15.59 0.94 23.76
C ASN A 89 -14.71 1.00 25.02
N PRO A 90 -13.59 0.24 25.07
CA PRO A 90 -12.75 0.14 26.27
C PRO A 90 -11.91 1.38 26.53
N MET A 91 -11.78 2.29 25.55
CA MET A 91 -10.93 3.48 25.62
C MET A 91 -11.72 4.74 25.98
N VAL A 92 -13.00 4.81 25.59
CA VAL A 92 -13.81 6.02 25.65
C VAL A 92 -15.28 5.68 25.92
N ASP A 93 -15.86 6.30 26.93
CA ASP A 93 -17.22 6.03 27.43
C ASP A 93 -18.33 6.79 26.68
N TRP A 94 -17.97 7.86 25.98
CA TRP A 94 -18.90 8.71 25.23
C TRP A 94 -19.32 8.15 23.86
N TRP A 95 -18.79 7.00 23.43
CA TRP A 95 -19.05 6.46 22.10
C TRP A 95 -20.35 5.65 22.09
N PRO A 96 -21.24 5.82 21.09
CA PRO A 96 -22.48 5.07 21.08
C PRO A 96 -22.24 3.57 21.00
N GLU A 97 -22.91 2.80 21.86
CA GLU A 97 -22.86 1.35 21.82
C GLU A 97 -23.30 0.81 20.44
N LYS A 98 -22.77 -0.36 20.06
CA LYS A 98 -23.10 -1.05 18.79
C LYS A 98 -22.80 -0.23 17.53
N THR A 99 -21.81 0.67 17.60
CA THR A 99 -21.23 1.33 16.41
C THR A 99 -19.91 0.70 15.96
N GLY A 100 -19.43 -0.28 16.74
CA GLY A 100 -18.11 -0.86 16.59
C GLY A 100 -17.01 0.00 17.18
N GLN A 101 -15.81 -0.58 17.17
CA GLN A 101 -14.58 0.05 17.60
C GLN A 101 -13.99 0.88 16.45
N HIS A 102 -13.62 2.12 16.77
CA HIS A 102 -13.06 3.07 15.82
C HIS A 102 -11.54 3.03 15.85
N PHE A 103 -10.96 2.26 14.92
CA PHE A 103 -9.52 2.13 14.80
C PHE A 103 -8.92 3.25 13.97
N HIS A 104 -7.78 3.75 14.42
CA HIS A 104 -6.90 4.60 13.63
C HIS A 104 -5.77 3.79 13.00
N GLU A 105 -5.71 2.48 13.16
CA GLU A 105 -4.68 1.63 12.59
C GLU A 105 -5.30 0.43 11.86
N GLY A 106 -4.99 0.28 10.57
CA GLY A 106 -5.55 -0.78 9.73
C GLY A 106 -5.16 -2.18 10.18
N PHE A 107 -3.94 -2.38 10.68
CA PHE A 107 -3.52 -3.70 11.17
C PHE A 107 -4.27 -4.10 12.43
N MET A 108 -4.38 -3.18 13.40
CA MET A 108 -5.03 -3.47 14.68
C MET A 108 -6.54 -3.68 14.51
N GLU A 109 -7.18 -2.91 13.62
CA GLU A 109 -8.58 -3.14 13.23
C GLU A 109 -8.80 -4.59 12.79
N VAL A 110 -7.95 -5.06 11.87
CA VAL A 110 -8.12 -6.36 11.23
C VAL A 110 -7.76 -7.48 12.20
N LEU A 111 -6.69 -7.32 12.98
CA LEU A 111 -6.32 -8.26 14.03
C LEU A 111 -7.43 -8.39 15.08
N PHE A 112 -7.97 -7.26 15.56
CA PHE A 112 -9.04 -7.28 16.56
C PHE A 112 -10.31 -7.97 16.03
N TYR A 113 -10.79 -7.57 14.85
CA TYR A 113 -12.06 -8.11 14.33
C TYR A 113 -11.94 -9.49 13.71
N HIS A 114 -10.83 -9.79 13.04
CA HIS A 114 -10.72 -10.97 12.17
C HIS A 114 -9.48 -11.83 12.46
N GLY A 115 -8.67 -11.47 13.45
CA GLY A 115 -7.49 -12.21 13.86
C GLY A 115 -6.40 -12.29 12.78
N ILE A 116 -5.46 -13.20 13.00
CA ILE A 116 -4.35 -13.46 12.08
C ILE A 116 -4.87 -13.95 10.71
N VAL A 117 -5.96 -14.73 10.68
CA VAL A 117 -6.52 -15.23 9.42
C VAL A 117 -7.02 -14.08 8.57
N GLY A 118 -7.81 -13.16 9.15
CA GLY A 118 -8.27 -11.98 8.43
C GLY A 118 -7.15 -11.05 8.01
N LEU A 119 -6.12 -10.90 8.86
CA LEU A 119 -4.92 -10.12 8.53
C LEU A 119 -4.23 -10.68 7.27
N LEU A 120 -3.93 -11.97 7.29
CA LEU A 120 -3.29 -12.65 6.16
C LEU A 120 -4.17 -12.54 4.91
N PHE A 121 -5.47 -12.74 5.03
CA PHE A 121 -6.37 -12.68 3.88
C PHE A 121 -6.46 -11.27 3.27
N LYS A 122 -6.63 -10.24 4.09
CA LYS A 122 -6.74 -8.85 3.63
C LYS A 122 -5.42 -8.36 3.02
N TYR A 123 -4.29 -8.68 3.64
CA TYR A 123 -2.97 -8.19 3.21
C TYR A 123 -2.22 -9.14 2.25
N ALA A 124 -2.74 -10.34 1.98
CA ALA A 124 -2.12 -11.32 1.06
C ALA A 124 -1.79 -10.72 -0.30
N PHE A 125 -2.69 -9.91 -0.87
CA PHE A 125 -2.47 -9.28 -2.17
C PHE A 125 -1.29 -8.31 -2.17
N ILE A 126 -1.12 -7.56 -1.08
CA ILE A 126 -0.01 -6.62 -0.95
C ILE A 126 1.30 -7.37 -0.71
N PHE A 127 1.28 -8.45 0.07
CA PHE A 127 2.44 -9.34 0.21
C PHE A 127 2.83 -10.01 -1.12
N TYR A 128 1.84 -10.45 -1.90
CA TYR A 128 2.06 -10.97 -3.25
C TYR A 128 2.69 -9.93 -4.16
N ILE A 129 2.15 -8.70 -4.18
CA ILE A 129 2.74 -7.57 -4.92
C ILE A 129 4.18 -7.30 -4.45
N ALA A 130 4.44 -7.27 -3.14
CA ALA A 130 5.79 -7.06 -2.61
C ALA A 130 6.76 -8.17 -3.01
N PHE A 131 6.32 -9.43 -3.01
CA PHE A 131 7.10 -10.57 -3.49
C PHE A 131 7.41 -10.44 -4.99
N ARG A 132 6.41 -10.04 -5.78
CA ARG A 132 6.49 -9.83 -7.23
C ARG A 132 7.33 -8.61 -7.62
N ALA A 133 7.68 -7.73 -6.68
CA ALA A 133 8.53 -6.57 -6.95
C ALA A 133 9.94 -6.95 -7.40
N PHE A 134 10.35 -8.19 -7.13
CA PHE A 134 11.64 -8.73 -7.55
C PHE A 134 11.57 -9.51 -8.87
N SER A 135 10.40 -9.57 -9.53
CA SER A 135 10.24 -10.19 -10.83
C SER A 135 11.01 -9.42 -11.92
N LYS A 136 11.53 -10.15 -12.91
CA LYS A 136 12.18 -9.55 -14.08
C LYS A 136 11.10 -9.11 -15.06
N LYS A 137 11.32 -7.95 -15.71
CA LYS A 137 10.44 -7.35 -16.74
C LYS A 137 9.08 -6.85 -16.22
N LEU A 138 9.12 -5.76 -15.44
CA LEU A 138 7.93 -5.00 -15.04
C LEU A 138 7.83 -3.73 -15.88
N SER A 139 6.62 -3.36 -16.33
CA SER A 139 6.37 -2.09 -16.99
C SER A 139 6.50 -0.92 -16.00
N GLU A 140 6.71 0.28 -16.52
CA GLU A 140 6.82 1.49 -15.69
C GLU A 140 5.54 1.73 -14.88
N GLU A 141 4.36 1.52 -15.49
CA GLU A 141 3.07 1.65 -14.82
C GLU A 141 2.92 0.66 -13.67
N THR A 142 3.34 -0.59 -13.89
CA THR A 142 3.33 -1.63 -12.86
C THR A 142 4.23 -1.23 -11.70
N VAL A 143 5.47 -0.79 -11.96
CA VAL A 143 6.39 -0.38 -10.89
C VAL A 143 5.82 0.77 -10.05
N ILE A 144 5.22 1.78 -10.68
CA ILE A 144 4.59 2.92 -9.98
C ILE A 144 3.43 2.43 -9.09
N LEU A 145 2.52 1.61 -9.64
CA LEU A 145 1.39 1.08 -8.90
C LEU A 145 1.83 0.18 -7.74
N MET A 146 2.86 -0.65 -7.95
CA MET A 146 3.43 -1.50 -6.92
C MET A 146 4.00 -0.68 -5.77
N ALA A 147 4.80 0.35 -6.07
CA ALA A 147 5.36 1.23 -5.05
C ALA A 147 4.25 1.90 -4.22
N PHE A 148 3.19 2.39 -4.88
CA PHE A 148 2.02 2.94 -4.20
C PHE A 148 1.32 1.91 -3.31
N CYS A 149 1.06 0.70 -3.81
CA CYS A 149 0.38 -0.36 -3.05
C CYS A 149 1.21 -0.82 -1.84
N ILE A 150 2.52 -0.99 -1.99
CA ILE A 150 3.42 -1.41 -0.92
C ILE A 150 3.50 -0.34 0.18
N SER A 151 3.46 0.95 -0.20
CA SER A 151 3.39 2.05 0.77
C SER A 151 2.14 1.98 1.68
N GLY A 152 1.09 1.30 1.22
CA GLY A 152 -0.10 1.00 1.99
C GLY A 152 0.15 0.17 3.25
N LEU A 153 1.23 -0.63 3.30
CA LEU A 153 1.64 -1.33 4.53
C LEU A 153 2.09 -0.33 5.60
N LEU A 154 2.89 0.66 5.22
CA LEU A 154 3.34 1.72 6.14
C LEU A 154 2.17 2.61 6.54
N PHE A 155 1.30 2.96 5.59
CA PHE A 155 0.08 3.71 5.87
C PHE A 155 -0.82 2.97 6.88
N SER A 156 -0.91 1.65 6.77
CA SER A 156 -1.73 0.79 7.64
C SER A 156 -1.29 0.77 9.09
N LEU A 157 -0.07 1.21 9.41
CA LEU A 157 0.40 1.41 10.79
C LEU A 157 -0.27 2.60 11.47
N SER A 158 -0.74 3.58 10.70
CA SER A 158 -1.20 4.86 11.25
C SER A 158 -2.63 5.22 10.86
N TYR A 159 -3.20 4.50 9.88
CA TYR A 159 -4.53 4.72 9.32
C TYR A 159 -5.13 3.41 8.79
N VAL A 160 -6.46 3.38 8.66
CA VAL A 160 -7.18 2.30 7.98
C VAL A 160 -7.24 2.60 6.47
N PRO A 161 -6.72 1.72 5.59
CA PRO A 161 -6.82 1.92 4.15
C PRO A 161 -8.28 1.97 3.67
N GLN A 162 -8.64 3.05 2.99
CA GLN A 162 -9.97 3.25 2.43
C GLN A 162 -10.25 2.31 1.25
N ILE A 163 -11.53 2.13 0.90
CA ILE A 163 -11.93 1.23 -0.21
C ILE A 163 -11.26 1.57 -1.54
N VAL A 164 -11.02 2.86 -1.80
CA VAL A 164 -10.35 3.34 -3.01
C VAL A 164 -8.92 2.79 -3.13
N PHE A 165 -8.20 2.64 -2.01
CA PHE A 165 -6.86 2.06 -2.01
C PHE A 165 -6.89 0.60 -2.51
N TRP A 166 -7.87 -0.20 -2.08
CA TRP A 166 -8.03 -1.57 -2.55
C TRP A 166 -8.38 -1.66 -4.03
N GLY A 167 -9.05 -0.64 -4.59
CA GLY A 167 -9.21 -0.50 -6.04
C GLY A 167 -7.88 -0.36 -6.78
N HIS A 168 -6.93 0.38 -6.22
CA HIS A 168 -5.57 0.51 -6.78
C HIS A 168 -4.77 -0.80 -6.65
N VAL A 169 -4.95 -1.55 -5.55
CA VAL A 169 -4.37 -2.89 -5.41
C VAL A 169 -4.87 -3.81 -6.53
N GLY A 170 -6.18 -3.81 -6.81
CA GLY A 170 -6.75 -4.57 -7.93
C GLY A 170 -6.19 -4.15 -9.30
N LEU A 171 -6.04 -2.84 -9.52
CA LEU A 171 -5.43 -2.30 -10.74
C LEU A 171 -3.97 -2.75 -10.88
N CYS A 172 -3.20 -2.69 -9.79
CA CYS A 172 -1.82 -3.15 -9.76
C CYS A 172 -1.72 -4.63 -10.16
N LEU A 173 -2.61 -5.48 -9.64
CA LEU A 173 -2.64 -6.91 -10.00
C LEU A 173 -2.96 -7.13 -11.48
N TYR A 174 -3.89 -6.34 -12.04
CA TYR A 174 -4.20 -6.41 -13.48
C TYR A 174 -2.99 -6.06 -14.36
N TYR A 175 -2.26 -4.99 -14.03
CA TYR A 175 -1.06 -4.60 -14.77
C TYR A 175 0.06 -5.62 -14.63
N LEU A 176 0.22 -6.18 -13.44
CA LEU A 176 1.19 -7.25 -13.18
C LEU A 176 0.92 -8.50 -14.02
N GLU A 177 -0.34 -8.92 -14.12
CA GLU A 177 -0.75 -10.06 -14.96
C GLU A 177 -0.52 -9.78 -16.45
N ARG A 178 -0.83 -8.54 -16.89
CA ARG A 178 -0.61 -8.11 -18.27
C ARG A 178 0.87 -8.19 -18.66
N ASP A 179 1.75 -7.75 -17.77
CA ASP A 179 3.20 -7.81 -18.00
C ASP A 179 3.66 -9.28 -18.14
N ASP A 180 3.16 -10.18 -17.30
CA ASP A 180 3.45 -11.63 -17.39
C ASP A 180 3.04 -12.25 -18.72
N LEU A 181 1.87 -11.87 -19.25
CA LEU A 181 1.39 -12.33 -20.56
C LEU A 181 2.27 -11.80 -21.69
N SER A 182 2.61 -10.50 -21.70
CA SER A 182 3.50 -9.93 -22.72
C SER A 182 4.89 -10.58 -22.71
N ASN A 183 5.39 -10.93 -21.53
CA ASN A 183 6.68 -11.59 -21.39
C ASN A 183 6.69 -13.03 -21.93
N THR A 184 5.54 -13.69 -21.96
CA THR A 184 5.38 -15.06 -22.46
C THR A 184 5.26 -15.09 -23.99
N GLU A 185 4.63 -14.08 -24.60
CA GLU A 185 4.50 -13.97 -26.06
C GLU A 185 5.83 -13.59 -26.76
N GLU A 186 6.78 -13.01 -26.02
CA GLU A 186 8.10 -12.61 -26.54
C GLU A 186 9.19 -13.69 -26.43
N GLU A 187 8.92 -14.88 -25.86
CA GLU A 187 9.83 -16.02 -26.02
C GLU A 187 9.73 -16.52 -27.47
N PRO A 188 10.79 -16.41 -28.29
CA PRO A 188 10.76 -16.93 -29.63
C PRO A 188 10.57 -18.45 -29.56
N LEU A 189 9.68 -18.98 -30.39
CA LEU A 189 9.75 -20.36 -30.89
C LEU A 189 11.01 -20.53 -31.75
N GLU A 190 12.19 -20.33 -31.17
CA GLU A 190 13.47 -20.74 -31.73
C GLU A 190 13.77 -22.12 -31.13
N ASP A 191 13.31 -23.20 -31.79
CA ASP A 191 14.17 -24.34 -32.20
C ASP A 191 13.42 -25.56 -32.83
N ASP A 192 12.28 -25.41 -33.52
CA ASP A 192 11.59 -26.61 -34.07
C ASP A 192 10.92 -26.43 -35.45
N LEU A 193 11.49 -25.62 -36.34
CA LEU A 193 11.02 -25.52 -37.74
C LEU A 193 12.12 -25.69 -38.79
N GLU A 194 12.99 -26.69 -38.59
CA GLU A 194 13.65 -27.40 -39.68
C GLU A 194 13.37 -28.90 -39.59
N GLN A 195 12.13 -29.33 -39.84
CA GLN A 195 11.88 -30.70 -40.30
C GLN A 195 10.51 -30.86 -41.01
N GLU A 196 10.62 -31.19 -42.29
CA GLU A 196 9.67 -31.85 -43.20
C GLU A 196 8.22 -31.33 -43.32
N GLN A 197 7.95 -30.76 -44.50
CA GLN A 197 6.62 -30.61 -45.08
C GLN A 197 5.87 -31.95 -45.13
N GLN A 198 4.98 -32.21 -44.18
CA GLN A 198 3.84 -33.11 -44.39
C GLN A 198 2.55 -32.28 -44.55
N PRO A 199 1.67 -32.61 -45.52
CA PRO A 199 0.46 -31.83 -45.75
C PRO A 199 -0.52 -32.01 -44.58
N LEU A 200 -0.97 -30.90 -43.99
CA LEU A 200 -1.91 -30.87 -42.88
C LEU A 200 -3.23 -31.63 -43.18
N PRO A 201 -3.73 -32.48 -42.26
CA PRO A 201 -5.12 -32.87 -42.28
C PRO A 201 -5.99 -31.66 -41.90
N LYS A 202 -6.92 -31.30 -42.80
CA LYS A 202 -7.94 -30.29 -42.53
C LYS A 202 -8.83 -30.75 -41.39
N LEU A 203 -8.65 -30.19 -40.20
CA LEU A 203 -9.64 -30.30 -39.13
C LEU A 203 -10.04 -28.90 -38.66
N LEU A 204 -11.28 -28.58 -39.03
CA LEU A 204 -12.03 -27.40 -38.66
C LEU A 204 -12.05 -27.22 -37.14
N PHE A 205 -11.84 -25.99 -36.71
CA PHE A 205 -12.38 -25.49 -35.45
C PHE A 205 -13.87 -25.84 -35.36
N LYS A 206 -14.24 -26.66 -34.37
CA LYS A 206 -15.59 -26.66 -33.82
C LYS A 206 -15.49 -26.87 -32.32
N GLY A 207 -15.86 -25.83 -31.59
CA GLY A 207 -15.84 -25.82 -30.13
C GLY A 207 -16.75 -26.88 -29.51
N ARG A 208 -16.52 -27.04 -28.20
CA ARG A 208 -17.25 -27.82 -27.20
C ARG A 208 -16.92 -29.31 -27.09
N LYS A 209 -16.33 -29.62 -25.93
CA LYS A 209 -16.39 -30.86 -25.11
C LYS A 209 -16.20 -32.18 -25.86
N ALA A 210 -15.07 -32.82 -25.59
CA ALA A 210 -14.97 -34.28 -25.64
C ALA A 210 -14.77 -34.80 -24.22
N LEU A 211 -15.84 -35.36 -23.66
CA LEU A 211 -15.76 -36.39 -22.62
C LEU A 211 -15.18 -37.63 -23.30
N GLU A 212 -14.10 -38.18 -22.75
CA GLU A 212 -13.59 -39.48 -23.18
C GLU A 212 -14.57 -40.57 -22.75
N LEU A 213 -15.24 -41.17 -23.73
CA LEU A 213 -15.99 -42.41 -23.58
C LEU A 213 -15.07 -43.55 -24.03
N ASN A 214 -14.50 -44.24 -23.05
CA ASN A 214 -13.82 -45.51 -23.25
C ASN A 214 -14.82 -46.54 -23.79
N ALA A 215 -14.48 -47.20 -24.90
CA ALA A 215 -15.14 -48.40 -25.35
C ALA A 215 -14.10 -49.48 -25.66
N HIS A 216 -14.34 -50.66 -25.09
CA HIS A 216 -13.72 -51.94 -25.38
C HIS A 216 -13.91 -52.37 -26.83
#